data_AF-A0A0V1AYH9-F1
#
_entry.id   AF-A0A0V1AYH9-F1
#
_cell.length_a   1.000
_cell.length_b   1.000
_cell.length_c   1.000
_cell.angle_alpha   90.00
_cell.angle_beta   90.00
_cell.angle_gamma   90.00
#
_symmetry.space_group_name_H-M   'P 1'
#
loop_
_entity.id
_entity.type
_entity.pdbx_description
1 polymer ?
#
loop_
_entity_poly.entity_id
_entity_poly.type
_entity_poly.pdbx_seq_one_letter_code
_entity_poly.pdbx_strand_id
1 'polypeptide(L)'
;MFIFYVIALYTLQFFVYKLPGGKSSHHLLPTAATDWSAAADIDAQQQPIHSTMNIYIGSQNKPNTNIVAYSNYPPHFKFELPMSPGKGVIMAEDNNKGFWLVHTA
;
A
#
# COMPACT_ATOMS: atom_id res chain seq x y z
N MET A 1 7.02 14.00 -6.94
CA MET A 1 6.29 13.05 -7.80
C MET A 1 6.33 11.70 -7.09
N PHE A 2 5.18 11.13 -6.72
CA PHE A 2 5.14 9.93 -5.89
C PHE A 2 4.16 8.93 -6.53
N ILE A 3 4.68 7.76 -6.90
CA ILE A 3 3.92 6.66 -7.50
C ILE A 3 4.00 5.48 -6.53
N PHE A 4 2.86 4.86 -6.25
CA PHE A 4 2.75 3.67 -5.40
C PHE A 4 2.56 2.42 -6.28
N TYR A 5 3.27 1.34 -5.96
CA TYR A 5 3.21 0.07 -6.71
C TYR A 5 2.90 -1.09 -5.76
N VAL A 6 2.00 -1.97 -6.16
CA VAL A 6 1.63 -3.17 -5.38
C VAL A 6 1.77 -4.44 -6.21
N ILE A 7 2.56 -5.42 -5.72
CA ILE A 7 2.59 -6.79 -6.27
C ILE A 7 1.89 -7.72 -5.27
N ALA A 8 0.78 -8.32 -5.70
CA ALA A 8 0.23 -9.52 -5.08
C ALA A 8 0.34 -10.66 -6.10
N LEU A 9 0.93 -11.78 -5.69
CA LEU A 9 0.82 -13.03 -6.44
C LEU A 9 -0.67 -13.42 -6.34
N TYR A 10 -1.33 -13.56 -7.49
CA TYR A 10 -2.78 -13.78 -7.66
C TYR A 10 -3.65 -12.50 -7.56
N THR A 11 -3.75 -11.80 -8.70
CA THR A 11 -4.89 -11.00 -9.21
C THR A 11 -5.26 -9.60 -8.67
N LEU A 12 -4.44 -8.87 -7.90
CA LEU A 12 -4.74 -7.46 -7.56
C LEU A 12 -3.51 -6.54 -7.68
N GLN A 13 -3.20 -6.09 -8.90
CA GLN A 13 -2.21 -5.04 -9.15
C GLN A 13 -2.94 -3.70 -9.37
N PHE A 14 -2.83 -2.76 -8.43
CA PHE A 14 -3.38 -1.42 -8.59
C PHE A 14 -2.29 -0.36 -8.46
N PHE A 15 -2.54 0.80 -9.06
CA PHE A 15 -1.71 1.99 -8.90
C PHE A 15 -2.49 3.07 -8.17
N VAL A 16 -1.82 3.81 -7.32
CA VAL A 16 -2.39 5.01 -6.67
C VAL A 16 -1.45 6.17 -6.91
N TYR A 17 -2.03 7.31 -7.29
CA TYR A 17 -1.34 8.58 -7.39
C TYR A 17 -1.95 9.55 -6.39
N LYS A 18 -1.14 9.97 -5.40
CA LYS A 18 -1.56 10.91 -4.37
C LYS A 18 -1.23 12.35 -4.80
N LEU A 19 -2.20 13.24 -4.69
CA LEU A 19 -2.01 14.66 -4.95
C LEU A 19 -1.19 15.35 -3.83
N PRO A 20 -0.44 16.41 -4.16
CA PRO A 20 0.29 17.19 -3.17
C PRO A 20 -0.65 17.92 -2.21
N GLY A 21 -0.22 18.12 -0.95
CA GLY A 21 -0.90 19.00 0.00
C GLY A 21 -2.19 18.48 0.64
N GLY A 22 -2.59 17.22 0.43
CA GLY A 22 -3.78 16.66 1.06
C GLY A 22 -3.86 15.13 1.01
N LYS A 23 -5.06 14.59 1.22
CA LYS A 23 -5.36 13.15 1.15
C LYS A 23 -5.88 12.69 -0.21
N SER A 24 -6.22 13.64 -1.08
CA SER A 24 -6.78 13.36 -2.39
C SER A 24 -5.85 12.48 -3.24
N SER A 25 -6.43 11.51 -3.93
CA SER A 25 -5.73 10.54 -4.75
C SER A 25 -6.59 10.04 -5.91
N HIS A 26 -5.92 9.57 -6.94
CA HIS A 26 -6.49 8.81 -8.05
C HIS A 26 -5.93 7.38 -8.01
N HIS A 27 -6.70 6.40 -8.49
CA HIS A 27 -6.21 5.05 -8.62
C HIS A 27 -6.56 4.42 -9.97
N LEU A 28 -5.80 3.40 -10.34
CA LEU A 28 -6.08 2.50 -11.48
C LEU A 28 -6.24 1.08 -10.95
N LEU A 29 -7.34 0.43 -11.31
CA LEU A 29 -7.62 -0.96 -10.96
C LEU A 29 -7.43 -1.87 -12.17
N PRO A 30 -7.04 -3.15 -11.99
CA PRO A 30 -6.92 -4.09 -13.10
C PRO A 30 -8.19 -4.20 -13.95
N THR A 31 -9.35 -4.15 -13.30
CA THR A 31 -10.67 -4.31 -13.91
C THR A 31 -11.22 -3.04 -14.56
N ALA A 32 -10.54 -1.91 -14.36
CA ALA A 32 -10.92 -0.58 -14.86
C ALA A 32 -9.68 0.21 -15.31
N ALA A 33 -8.76 -0.45 -16.01
CA ALA A 33 -7.43 0.08 -16.32
C ALA A 33 -7.42 1.15 -17.44
N THR A 34 -8.57 1.53 -17.99
CA THR A 34 -8.68 2.48 -19.09
C THR A 34 -8.59 3.93 -18.65
N ASP A 35 -9.06 4.26 -17.43
CA ASP A 35 -9.11 5.63 -16.92
C ASP A 35 -8.76 5.68 -15.43
N TRP A 36 -8.09 6.76 -15.01
CA TRP A 36 -7.90 7.05 -13.59
C TRP A 36 -9.24 7.32 -12.91
N SER A 37 -9.38 6.83 -11.68
CA SER A 37 -10.56 7.12 -10.86
C SER A 37 -10.75 8.63 -10.66
N ALA A 38 -11.98 9.05 -10.36
CA ALA A 38 -12.20 10.38 -9.79
C ALA A 38 -11.38 10.55 -8.50
N ALA A 39 -11.05 11.81 -8.18
CA ALA A 39 -10.28 12.15 -6.99
C ALA A 39 -11.07 11.77 -5.72
N ALA A 40 -10.43 11.02 -4.83
CA ALA A 40 -10.99 10.63 -3.54
C ALA A 40 -9.89 10.59 -2.47
N ASP A 41 -10.29 10.69 -1.20
CA ASP A 41 -9.34 10.58 -0.09
C ASP A 41 -8.74 9.17 -0.03
N ILE A 42 -7.41 9.09 -0.01
CA ILE A 42 -6.63 7.86 -0.09
C ILE A 42 -6.89 6.88 1.06
N ASP A 43 -7.31 7.38 2.21
CA ASP A 43 -7.61 6.63 3.43
C ASP A 43 -9.09 6.26 3.58
N ALA A 44 -9.94 6.63 2.62
CA ALA A 44 -11.34 6.21 2.63
C ALA A 44 -11.46 4.68 2.51
N GLN A 45 -12.46 4.10 3.17
CA GLN A 45 -12.61 2.65 3.33
C GLN A 45 -12.70 1.89 2.00
N GLN A 46 -13.26 2.52 0.97
CA GLN A 46 -13.46 1.97 -0.37
C GLN A 46 -12.19 2.05 -1.24
N GLN A 47 -11.13 2.71 -0.78
CA GLN A 47 -9.89 2.82 -1.55
C GLN A 47 -9.08 1.51 -1.51
N PRO A 48 -8.29 1.25 -2.57
CA PRO A 48 -7.52 0.01 -2.68
C PRO A 48 -6.40 -0.11 -1.64
N ILE A 49 -5.83 1.01 -1.17
CA ILE A 49 -4.85 1.03 -0.06
C ILE A 49 -5.49 0.48 1.23
N HIS A 50 -6.69 0.96 1.58
CA HIS A 50 -7.42 0.52 2.76
C HIS A 50 -7.77 -0.98 2.66
N SER A 51 -8.31 -1.39 1.50
CA SER A 51 -8.66 -2.78 1.24
C SER A 51 -7.46 -3.72 1.35
N THR A 52 -6.28 -3.28 0.88
CA THR A 52 -5.02 -4.05 0.95
C THR A 52 -4.54 -4.22 2.39
N MET A 53 -4.48 -3.12 3.16
CA MET A 53 -4.07 -3.19 4.57
C MET A 53 -5.06 -3.99 5.42
N ASN A 54 -6.35 -4.01 5.06
CA ASN A 54 -7.35 -4.81 5.73
C ASN A 54 -7.11 -6.33 5.59
N ILE A 55 -6.37 -6.78 4.57
CA ILE A 55 -5.96 -8.20 4.46
C ILE A 55 -5.16 -8.60 5.70
N TYR A 56 -4.24 -7.75 6.17
CA TYR A 56 -3.46 -7.97 7.38
C TYR A 56 -4.28 -7.67 8.66
N ILE A 57 -4.88 -6.48 8.73
CA ILE A 57 -5.56 -6.00 9.95
C ILE A 57 -6.78 -6.87 10.28
N GLY A 58 -7.53 -7.31 9.27
CA GLY A 58 -8.70 -8.17 9.39
C GLY A 58 -8.42 -9.67 9.43
N SER A 59 -7.18 -10.11 9.16
CA SER A 59 -6.85 -11.55 9.13
C SER A 59 -7.21 -12.23 10.45
N GLN A 60 -7.94 -13.34 10.37
CA GLN A 60 -8.27 -14.20 11.51
C GLN A 60 -7.12 -15.17 11.84
N ASN A 61 -6.14 -15.33 10.93
CA ASN A 61 -5.01 -16.23 11.08
C ASN A 61 -3.73 -15.46 11.46
N LYS A 62 -3.86 -14.51 12.40
CA LYS A 62 -2.76 -13.61 12.82
C LYS A 62 -1.48 -14.33 13.26
N PRO A 63 -1.52 -15.49 13.95
CA PRO A 63 -0.30 -16.19 14.32
C PRO A 63 0.57 -16.60 13.13
N ASN A 64 -0.03 -16.76 11.94
CA ASN A 64 0.64 -17.20 10.72
C ASN A 64 0.78 -16.04 9.72
N THR A 65 0.40 -14.84 10.12
CA THR A 65 0.46 -13.65 9.28
C THR A 65 1.69 -12.82 9.65
N ASN A 66 2.70 -12.85 8.78
CA ASN A 66 3.95 -12.13 8.98
C ASN A 66 3.95 -10.82 8.19
N ILE A 67 4.49 -9.77 8.81
CA ILE A 67 4.60 -8.44 8.20
C ILE A 67 6.02 -7.89 8.37
N VAL A 68 6.55 -7.31 7.29
CA VAL A 68 7.82 -6.57 7.29
C VAL A 68 7.54 -5.18 6.74
N ALA A 69 7.74 -4.16 7.57
CA ALA A 69 7.68 -2.76 7.15
C ALA A 69 9.10 -2.20 7.04
N TYR A 70 9.37 -1.46 5.96
CA TYR A 70 10.65 -0.80 5.73
C TYR A 70 10.45 0.68 5.41
N SER A 71 11.33 1.52 5.95
CA SER A 71 11.35 2.97 5.72
C SER A 71 12.70 3.52 6.16
N ASN A 72 13.22 4.52 5.44
CA ASN A 72 14.33 5.34 5.93
C ASN A 72 13.89 6.34 7.02
N TYR A 73 12.58 6.53 7.22
CA TYR A 73 12.03 7.35 8.28
C TYR A 73 10.81 6.64 8.90
N PRO A 74 11.04 5.69 9.83
CA PRO A 74 9.94 4.97 10.47
C PRO A 74 9.10 5.91 11.36
N PRO A 75 7.80 5.61 11.55
CA PRO A 75 6.98 6.36 12.51
C PRO A 75 7.64 6.41 13.90
N HIS A 76 7.57 7.58 14.56
CA HIS A 76 8.18 7.87 15.86
C HIS A 76 9.72 7.98 15.90
N PHE A 77 10.41 7.83 14.77
CA PHE A 77 11.83 8.19 14.70
C PHE A 77 11.98 9.71 14.63
N LYS A 78 13.08 10.22 15.22
CA LYS A 78 13.38 11.66 15.27
C LYS A 78 14.21 12.15 14.07
N PHE A 79 14.77 11.25 13.28
CA PHE A 79 15.64 11.58 12.15
C PHE A 79 15.55 10.51 11.06
N GLU A 80 15.82 10.92 9.82
CA GLU A 80 15.90 10.02 8.68
C GLU A 80 17.24 9.26 8.69
N LEU A 81 17.18 7.97 8.43
CA LEU A 81 18.34 7.10 8.26
C LEU A 81 18.96 7.34 6.88
N PRO A 82 20.29 7.26 6.73
CA PRO A 82 21.00 7.41 5.46
C PRO A 82 20.86 6.16 4.58
N MET A 83 19.63 5.73 4.35
CA MET A 83 19.26 4.56 3.55
C MET A 83 18.35 5.00 2.38
N SER A 84 18.00 4.05 1.51
CA SER A 84 17.09 4.29 0.39
C SER A 84 15.78 4.95 0.85
N PRO A 85 15.29 6.00 0.15
CA PRO A 85 14.03 6.67 0.49
C PRO A 85 12.78 5.83 0.17
N GLY A 86 12.96 4.64 -0.42
CA GLY A 86 11.88 3.70 -0.66
C GLY A 86 11.32 3.16 0.65
N LYS A 87 9.99 3.20 0.78
CA LYS A 87 9.23 2.72 1.93
C LYS A 87 8.24 1.66 1.46
N GLY A 88 7.74 0.86 2.38
CA GLY A 88 6.75 -0.14 2.03
C GLY A 88 6.47 -1.17 3.10
N VAL A 89 5.56 -2.07 2.76
CA VAL A 89 5.08 -3.15 3.61
C VAL A 89 4.99 -4.41 2.79
N ILE A 90 5.60 -5.48 3.27
CA ILE A 90 5.47 -6.83 2.74
C ILE A 90 4.68 -7.64 3.76
N MET A 91 3.64 -8.33 3.31
CA MET A 91 2.86 -9.24 4.12
C MET A 91 2.80 -10.61 3.45
N ALA A 92 2.94 -11.65 4.26
CA ALA A 92 2.76 -13.03 3.84
C ALA A 92 1.95 -13.79 4.91
N GLU A 93 1.01 -14.59 4.44
CA GLU A 93 0.21 -15.54 5.22
C GLU A 93 0.21 -16.89 4.50
N ASP A 94 -0.22 -17.93 5.21
CA ASP A 94 -0.48 -19.24 4.64
C ASP A 94 -1.39 -19.20 3.39
N ASN A 95 -1.40 -20.31 2.66
CA ASN A 95 -2.24 -20.50 1.48
C ASN A 95 -1.95 -19.49 0.35
N ASN A 96 -0.66 -19.14 0.18
CA ASN A 96 -0.15 -18.24 -0.85
C ASN A 96 -0.80 -16.84 -0.84
N LYS A 97 -1.20 -16.36 0.34
CA LYS A 97 -1.75 -15.01 0.50
C LYS A 97 -0.62 -14.06 0.87
N GLY A 98 -0.54 -12.95 0.17
CA GLY A 98 0.45 -11.93 0.48
C GLY A 98 0.31 -10.71 -0.42
N PHE A 99 0.90 -9.61 0.03
CA PHE A 99 1.00 -8.41 -0.77
C PHE A 99 2.32 -7.70 -0.49
N TRP A 100 2.79 -6.96 -1.48
CA TRP A 100 3.87 -6.00 -1.31
C TRP A 100 3.40 -4.62 -1.71
N LEU A 101 3.32 -3.69 -0.76
CA LEU A 101 2.99 -2.29 -0.97
C LEU A 101 4.27 -1.45 -0.99
N VAL A 102 4.56 -0.80 -2.11
CA VAL A 102 5.75 0.06 -2.32
C VAL A 102 5.35 1.51 -2.42
N HIS A 103 6.09 2.37 -1.70
CA HIS A 103 5.65 3.71 -1.42
C HIS A 103 6.82 4.66 -1.14
N THR A 104 6.63 5.97 -1.37
CA THR A 104 7.68 7.00 -1.17
C THR A 104 7.24 8.14 -0.27
N ALA A 105 5.95 8.15 0.13
CA ALA A 105 5.34 9.11 1.07
C ALA A 105 6.21 9.39 2.29
#